data_AF-A0A3D3JSF4-F1
#
_entry.id   AF-A0A3D3JSF4-F1
#
_cell.length_a   1.000
_cell.length_b   1.000
_cell.length_c   1.000
_cell.angle_alpha   90.00
_cell.angle_beta   90.00
_cell.angle_gamma   90.00
#
_symmetry.space_group_name_H-M   'P 1'
#
loop_
_entity.id
_entity.type
_entity.pdbx_description
1 polymer ?
#
loop_
_entity_poly.entity_id
_entity_poly.type
_entity_poly.pdbx_seq_one_letter_code
_entity_poly.pdbx_strand_id
1 'polypeptide(L)'
;MGSQVTAQCECGVEAEILVGGGMMDFTTTCYFPCLCDRCNKVVQVNLLATKPRCPDCGAANPVPYDDPQLIGSPGDGIVAEWNMEERLGRNLLLTDGSYKCPGCRKKTLRFADSGLWD
;
A
#
# COMPACT_ATOMS: atom_id res chain seq x y z
N MET A 1 2.94 12.42 -10.84
CA MET A 1 3.03 12.79 -9.43
C MET A 1 2.44 11.69 -8.61
N GLY A 2 3.27 11.01 -7.83
CA GLY A 2 2.80 10.02 -6.88
C GLY A 2 2.10 10.66 -5.68
N SER A 3 1.46 9.83 -4.87
CA SER A 3 0.79 10.23 -3.61
C SER A 3 1.49 9.61 -2.42
N GLN A 4 1.62 10.35 -1.33
CA GLN A 4 2.17 9.86 -0.07
C GLN A 4 1.02 9.64 0.89
N VAL A 5 0.99 8.48 1.52
CA VAL A 5 -0.04 8.13 2.51
C VAL A 5 0.60 7.78 3.84
N THR A 6 -0.13 8.05 4.92
CA THR A 6 0.17 7.52 6.24
C THR A 6 -0.73 6.32 6.51
N ALA A 7 -0.19 5.30 7.16
CA ALA A 7 -0.92 4.13 7.64
C ALA A 7 -0.88 4.13 9.17
N GLN A 8 -2.04 4.18 9.82
CA GLN A 8 -2.11 4.26 11.28
C GLN A 8 -3.12 3.26 11.85
N CYS A 9 -2.78 2.66 12.99
CA CYS A 9 -3.66 1.78 13.74
C CYS A 9 -3.56 2.05 15.24
N GLU A 10 -4.67 1.90 15.96
CA GLU A 10 -4.77 2.06 17.42
C GLU A 10 -3.80 1.18 18.23
N CYS A 11 -3.25 0.12 17.64
CA CYS A 11 -2.25 -0.73 18.29
C CYS A 11 -0.81 -0.18 18.21
N GLY A 12 -0.63 1.04 17.66
CA GLY A 12 0.67 1.70 17.52
C GLY A 12 1.43 1.39 16.23
N VAL A 13 0.79 0.76 15.24
CA VAL A 13 1.39 0.63 13.90
C VAL A 13 1.27 1.99 13.21
N GLU A 14 2.40 2.49 12.74
CA GLU A 14 2.53 3.71 11.95
C GLU A 14 3.53 3.48 10.82
N ALA A 15 3.21 3.97 9.61
CA ALA A 15 4.12 3.97 8.47
C ALA A 15 3.77 5.09 7.49
N GLU A 16 4.78 5.67 6.86
CA GLU A 16 4.64 6.55 5.70
C GLU A 16 5.01 5.78 4.44
N ILE A 17 4.16 5.84 3.41
CA ILE A 17 4.29 5.03 2.21
C ILE A 17 4.08 5.88 0.97
N LEU A 18 4.96 5.71 0.00
CA LEU A 18 4.83 6.26 -1.33
C LEU A 18 3.92 5.37 -2.19
N VAL A 19 3.00 5.97 -2.92
CA VAL A 19 2.07 5.34 -3.85
C VAL A 19 2.32 5.86 -5.27
N GLY A 20 2.44 4.93 -6.23
CA GLY A 20 2.69 5.23 -7.63
C GLY A 20 4.18 5.33 -7.97
N GLY A 21 4.52 6.15 -8.95
CA GLY A 21 5.91 6.42 -9.35
C GLY A 21 6.13 7.91 -9.63
N GLY A 22 7.39 8.32 -9.65
CA GLY A 22 7.77 9.69 -10.00
C GLY A 22 7.73 9.93 -11.52
N MET A 23 7.78 11.19 -11.93
CA MET A 23 7.77 11.66 -13.31
C MET A 23 8.87 11.01 -14.17
N MET A 24 10.00 10.65 -13.57
CA MET A 24 11.14 10.04 -14.27
C MET A 24 11.11 8.51 -14.31
N ASP A 25 10.36 7.86 -13.42
CA ASP A 25 10.45 6.40 -13.22
C ASP A 25 9.10 5.68 -13.11
N PHE A 26 7.97 6.35 -13.35
CA PHE A 26 6.62 5.75 -13.31
C PHE A 26 6.44 4.51 -14.19
N THR A 27 7.29 4.32 -15.20
CA THR A 27 7.27 3.14 -16.07
C THR A 27 7.98 1.93 -15.47
N THR A 28 8.81 2.11 -14.45
CA THR A 28 9.61 1.05 -13.79
C THR A 28 9.34 0.95 -12.29
N THR A 29 8.76 1.99 -11.71
CA THR A 29 8.42 2.12 -10.29
C THR A 29 6.93 2.28 -10.12
N CYS A 30 6.35 1.39 -9.32
CA CYS A 30 5.01 1.55 -8.76
C CYS A 30 5.04 1.12 -7.30
N TYR A 31 5.36 2.07 -6.42
CA TYR A 31 5.29 1.83 -4.99
C TYR A 31 3.84 1.72 -4.53
N PHE A 32 3.62 0.82 -3.59
CA PHE A 32 2.32 0.62 -2.98
C PHE A 32 2.47 0.02 -1.57
N PRO A 33 1.60 0.35 -0.61
CA PRO A 33 1.61 -0.31 0.69
C PRO A 33 1.23 -1.77 0.55
N CYS A 34 2.03 -2.63 1.17
CA CYS A 34 1.77 -4.06 1.25
C CYS A 34 1.87 -4.56 2.70
N LEU A 35 1.08 -5.58 3.03
CA LEU A 35 1.20 -6.37 4.22
C LEU A 35 2.33 -7.39 4.06
N CYS A 36 3.31 -7.35 4.94
CA CYS A 36 4.26 -8.44 5.11
C CYS A 36 3.92 -9.25 6.36
N ASP A 37 3.37 -10.46 6.18
CA ASP A 37 3.02 -11.35 7.28
C ASP A 37 4.22 -11.84 8.09
N ARG A 38 5.41 -11.91 7.48
CA ARG A 38 6.64 -12.36 8.16
C ARG A 38 7.17 -11.29 9.11
N CYS A 39 7.17 -10.04 8.66
CA CYS A 39 7.69 -8.92 9.43
C CYS A 39 6.63 -8.30 10.36
N ASN A 40 5.34 -8.62 10.17
CA ASN A 40 4.21 -7.93 10.80
C ASN A 40 4.31 -6.41 10.61
N LYS A 41 4.55 -5.96 9.38
CA LYS A 41 4.65 -4.53 9.02
C LYS A 41 3.86 -4.19 7.77
N VAL A 42 3.47 -2.91 7.69
CA VAL A 42 3.14 -2.24 6.43
C VAL A 42 4.47 -1.89 5.79
N VAL A 43 4.70 -2.31 4.54
CA VAL A 43 5.94 -2.06 3.82
C VAL A 43 5.66 -1.47 2.45
N GLN A 44 6.53 -0.58 2.01
CA GLN A 44 6.50 -0.03 0.66
C GLN A 44 7.15 -1.02 -0.31
N VAL A 45 6.42 -1.42 -1.35
CA VAL A 45 6.91 -2.41 -2.32
C VAL A 45 6.69 -1.89 -3.73
N ASN A 46 7.70 -2.05 -4.60
CA ASN A 46 7.53 -1.81 -6.03
C ASN A 46 6.79 -3.01 -6.67
N LEU A 47 5.52 -2.80 -7.03
CA LEU A 47 4.66 -3.81 -7.65
C LEU A 47 5.06 -4.14 -9.10
N LEU A 48 5.85 -3.30 -9.77
CA LEU A 48 6.38 -3.58 -11.10
C LEU A 48 7.65 -4.45 -11.09
N ALA A 49 8.21 -4.75 -9.91
CA ALA A 49 9.36 -5.64 -9.82
C ALA A 49 8.98 -7.06 -10.24
N THR A 50 9.87 -7.77 -10.96
CA THR A 50 9.63 -9.15 -11.44
C THR A 50 9.26 -10.12 -10.31
N LYS A 51 9.79 -9.88 -9.11
CA LYS A 51 9.49 -10.65 -7.89
C LYS A 51 9.37 -9.69 -6.71
N PRO A 52 8.17 -9.13 -6.46
CA PRO A 52 7.96 -8.24 -5.33
C PRO A 52 8.31 -8.94 -4.02
N ARG A 53 9.14 -8.30 -3.20
CA ARG A 53 9.60 -8.81 -1.91
C ARG A 53 9.47 -7.74 -0.85
N CYS A 54 9.29 -8.18 0.38
CA CYS A 54 9.41 -7.30 1.53
C CYS A 54 10.82 -6.70 1.59
N PRO A 55 11.00 -5.37 1.61
CA PRO A 55 12.31 -4.73 1.68
C PRO A 55 13.03 -5.05 3.02
N ASP A 56 12.27 -5.23 4.10
CA ASP A 56 12.83 -5.44 5.45
C ASP A 56 13.33 -6.87 5.68
N CYS A 57 12.57 -7.90 5.27
CA CYS A 57 12.87 -9.30 5.59
C CYS A 57 13.01 -10.23 4.37
N GLY A 58 12.96 -9.69 3.15
CA GLY A 58 13.12 -10.45 1.91
C GLY A 58 12.02 -11.49 1.62
N ALA A 59 10.97 -11.52 2.44
CA ALA A 59 9.82 -12.40 2.28
C ALA A 59 9.21 -12.20 0.88
N ALA A 60 8.89 -13.30 0.20
CA ALA A 60 8.23 -13.25 -1.09
C ALA A 60 6.76 -12.86 -0.93
N ASN A 61 6.20 -12.26 -1.99
CA ASN A 61 4.78 -12.01 -2.16
C ASN A 61 4.12 -11.24 -0.99
N PRO A 62 4.63 -10.06 -0.62
CA PRO A 62 3.89 -9.17 0.28
C PRO A 62 2.52 -8.84 -0.37
N VAL A 63 1.45 -8.83 0.42
CA VAL A 63 0.08 -8.69 -0.09
C VAL A 63 -0.29 -7.21 -0.17
N PRO A 64 -0.61 -6.64 -1.33
CA PRO A 64 -0.94 -5.23 -1.47
C PRO A 64 -2.28 -4.90 -0.80
N TYR A 65 -2.42 -3.69 -0.24
CA TYR A 65 -3.62 -3.30 0.51
C TYR A 65 -4.87 -3.03 -0.35
N ASP A 66 -4.76 -3.10 -1.68
CA ASP A 66 -5.90 -3.12 -2.61
C ASP A 66 -6.50 -4.53 -2.75
N ASP A 67 -5.89 -5.55 -2.12
CA ASP A 67 -6.44 -6.91 -2.08
C ASP A 67 -7.72 -6.97 -1.20
N PRO A 68 -8.84 -7.47 -1.74
CA PRO A 68 -10.11 -7.57 -1.01
C PRO A 68 -10.03 -8.32 0.33
N GLN A 69 -9.08 -9.23 0.50
CA GLN A 69 -8.91 -9.99 1.75
C GLN A 69 -8.45 -9.10 2.91
N LEU A 70 -7.75 -8.00 2.61
CA LEU A 70 -7.24 -7.07 3.62
C LEU A 70 -8.26 -5.98 3.96
N ILE A 71 -9.25 -5.73 3.10
CA ILE A 71 -10.27 -4.70 3.29
C ILE A 71 -11.28 -5.15 4.34
N GLY A 72 -11.56 -4.29 5.32
CA GLY A 72 -12.59 -4.48 6.35
C GLY A 72 -13.87 -3.76 6.03
N SER A 73 -13.77 -2.44 5.93
CA SER A 73 -14.82 -1.57 5.42
C SER A 73 -14.23 -0.80 4.23
N PRO A 74 -14.91 -0.74 3.09
CA PRO A 74 -14.34 -0.18 1.86
C PRO A 74 -14.11 1.33 1.91
N GLY A 75 -14.71 2.06 2.86
CA GLY A 75 -14.65 3.53 2.85
C GLY A 75 -15.40 4.13 1.66
N ASP A 76 -15.58 5.44 1.67
CA ASP A 76 -16.24 6.19 0.58
C ASP A 76 -15.28 7.21 -0.04
N GLY A 77 -14.26 7.66 0.70
CA GLY A 77 -13.27 8.62 0.24
C GLY A 77 -12.05 7.94 -0.37
N ILE A 78 -11.64 8.38 -1.56
CA ILE A 78 -10.37 7.95 -2.18
C ILE A 78 -9.21 8.62 -1.44
N VAL A 79 -8.28 7.82 -0.95
CA VAL A 79 -7.04 8.27 -0.29
C VAL A 79 -5.89 8.31 -1.29
N ALA A 80 -5.76 7.28 -2.11
CA ALA A 80 -4.79 7.27 -3.21
C ALA A 80 -5.29 6.34 -4.32
N GLU A 81 -5.07 6.76 -5.56
CA GLU A 81 -5.43 6.00 -6.75
C GLU A 81 -4.30 6.05 -7.77
N TRP A 82 -3.97 4.92 -8.37
CA TRP A 82 -2.94 4.84 -9.40
C TRP A 82 -3.32 3.82 -10.48
N ASN A 83 -3.67 4.32 -11.67
CA ASN A 83 -4.08 3.47 -12.78
C ASN A 83 -2.89 2.64 -13.28
N MET A 84 -3.00 1.31 -13.11
CA MET A 84 -2.02 0.33 -13.55
C MET A 84 -2.65 -0.73 -14.45
N GLU A 85 -3.75 -0.42 -15.15
CA GLU A 85 -4.45 -1.39 -15.98
C GLU A 85 -3.54 -1.99 -17.07
N GLU A 86 -2.76 -1.14 -17.75
CA GLU A 86 -1.85 -1.59 -18.82
C GLU A 86 -0.69 -2.48 -18.33
N ARG A 87 -0.34 -2.43 -17.04
CA ARG A 87 0.89 -3.04 -16.50
C ARG A 87 0.63 -4.15 -15.49
N LEU A 88 -0.42 -3.99 -14.67
CA LEU A 88 -0.85 -4.93 -13.63
C LEU A 88 -2.25 -5.50 -13.91
N GLY A 89 -2.96 -5.04 -14.95
CA GLY A 89 -4.32 -5.52 -15.25
C GLY A 89 -5.38 -5.03 -14.27
N ARG A 90 -5.06 -4.05 -13.42
CA ARG A 90 -5.96 -3.47 -12.41
C ARG A 90 -5.54 -2.07 -12.02
N ASN A 91 -6.49 -1.30 -11.51
CA ASN A 91 -6.24 -0.02 -10.85
C ASN A 91 -5.88 -0.25 -9.38
N LEU A 92 -4.89 0.48 -8.86
CA LEU A 92 -4.52 0.42 -7.44
C LEU A 92 -5.32 1.48 -6.69
N LEU A 93 -6.10 1.07 -5.70
CA LEU A 93 -6.99 1.97 -4.96
C LEU A 93 -6.82 1.79 -3.45
N LEU A 94 -6.64 2.91 -2.76
CA LEU A 94 -6.76 3.05 -1.31
C LEU A 94 -7.86 4.06 -1.00
N THR A 95 -8.60 3.76 0.05
CA THR A 95 -9.71 4.59 0.54
C THR A 95 -9.51 4.90 2.02
N ASP A 96 -10.41 5.72 2.56
CA ASP A 96 -10.50 6.06 3.99
C ASP A 96 -11.16 4.93 4.83
N GLY A 97 -11.29 3.75 4.23
CA GLY A 97 -11.81 2.55 4.84
C GLY A 97 -10.91 1.97 5.94
N SER A 98 -11.25 0.75 6.36
CA SER A 98 -10.48 0.00 7.34
C SER A 98 -9.82 -1.21 6.72
N TYR A 99 -8.61 -1.51 7.17
CA TYR A 99 -7.76 -2.55 6.62
C TYR A 99 -7.17 -3.42 7.72
N LYS A 100 -6.79 -4.64 7.35
CA LYS A 100 -6.13 -5.59 8.25
C LYS A 100 -4.78 -5.03 8.72
N CYS A 101 -4.68 -4.74 10.01
CA CYS A 101 -3.45 -4.31 10.64
C CYS A 101 -2.46 -5.48 10.78
N PRO A 102 -1.17 -5.31 10.46
CA PRO A 102 -0.17 -6.35 10.67
C PRO A 102 0.14 -6.61 12.16
N GLY A 103 0.02 -5.59 13.02
CA GLY A 103 0.34 -5.68 14.44
C GLY A 103 -0.73 -6.40 15.24
N CYS A 104 -1.95 -5.86 15.27
CA CYS A 104 -3.04 -6.44 16.06
C CYS A 104 -3.91 -7.46 15.29
N ARG A 105 -3.68 -7.64 13.99
CA ARG A 105 -4.43 -8.54 13.08
C ARG A 105 -5.93 -8.22 12.90
N LYS A 106 -6.42 -7.17 13.54
CA LYS A 106 -7.79 -6.64 13.37
C LYS A 106 -7.87 -5.74 12.15
N LYS A 107 -9.07 -5.55 11.60
CA LYS A 107 -9.32 -4.64 10.49
C LYS A 107 -9.56 -3.21 10.99
N THR A 108 -8.52 -2.61 11.55
CA THR A 108 -8.57 -1.29 12.22
C THR A 108 -7.49 -0.33 11.71
N LEU A 109 -6.60 -0.78 10.81
CA LEU A 109 -5.64 0.09 10.14
C LEU A 109 -6.39 1.02 9.19
N ARG A 110 -6.03 2.30 9.18
CA ARG A 110 -6.57 3.29 8.24
C ARG A 110 -5.43 3.94 7.47
N PHE A 111 -5.71 4.30 6.23
CA PHE A 111 -4.83 5.15 5.44
C PHE A 111 -5.38 6.57 5.39
N ALA A 112 -4.48 7.55 5.33
CA ALA A 112 -4.82 8.94 5.09
C ALA A 112 -3.81 9.56 4.12
N ASP A 113 -4.29 10.43 3.25
CA ASP A 113 -3.43 11.22 2.37
C ASP A 113 -2.55 12.14 3.23
N SER A 114 -1.26 12.16 2.93
CA SER A 114 -0.28 13.02 3.60
C SER A 114 0.48 13.91 2.62
N GLY A 115 0.12 13.89 1.33
CA GLY A 115 0.65 14.81 0.33
C GLY A 115 0.99 14.15 -1.01
N LEU A 116 1.59 14.95 -1.88
CA LEU A 116 2.12 14.48 -3.16
C LEU A 116 3.62 14.24 -3.03
N TRP A 117 4.14 13.24 -3.77
CA TRP A 117 5.59 13.04 -3.91
C TRP A 117 5.93 12.87 -5.38
N ASP A 118 6.85 13.72 -5.83
CA ASP A 118 7.53 13.68 -7.13
C ASP A 118 8.64 14.73 -7.13
#